data_AF-W7SM19-F1
#
_entry.id   AF-W7SM19-F1
#
_cell.length_a   1.000
_cell.length_b   1.000
_cell.length_c   1.000
_cell.angle_alpha   90.00
_cell.angle_beta   90.00
_cell.angle_gamma   90.00
#
_symmetry.space_group_name_H-M   'P 1'
#
loop_
_entity.id
_entity.type
_entity.pdbx_description
1 polymer ?
#
loop_
_entity_poly.entity_id
_entity_poly.type
_entity_poly.pdbx_seq_one_letter_code
_entity_poly.pdbx_strand_id
1 'polypeptide(L)'
;MRFGVLGSTLMWSADGEQVNVGGPRVRTLLTLLLLDAGQIVPAERLIDGLYGEDPPANATNALQAQVSRLRRVLPGEIELHPSGYRLAVNWVDIDAHVFARLAADGRHALAGGDHARTAKLLREALQLWRGPALSDAPLADAEATRLEELRLTATEDLFEAELAAGDNPALVAELRQLIARNPLRERPPVTAHAGALRRRPTGRGRWKVFEESPHAAGRRPRPDPSPE
;
A
#
# COMPACT_ATOMS: atom_id res chain seq x y z
N MET A 1 15.81 13.45 11.56
CA MET A 1 15.38 13.68 10.17
C MET A 1 14.31 12.66 9.84
N ARG A 2 13.41 12.95 8.89
CA ARG A 2 12.38 12.00 8.46
C ARG A 2 12.29 12.00 6.94
N PHE A 3 11.90 10.88 6.37
CA PHE A 3 11.81 10.67 4.94
C PHE A 3 10.45 10.13 4.57
N GLY A 4 9.97 10.58 3.42
CA GLY A 4 8.66 10.21 2.94
C GLY A 4 8.69 9.71 1.52
N VAL A 5 8.28 8.46 1.29
CA VAL A 5 8.26 7.80 -0.03
C VAL A 5 6.89 7.21 -0.39
N LEU A 6 5.90 7.30 0.51
CA LEU A 6 4.49 6.97 0.24
C LEU A 6 3.78 8.11 -0.52
N GLY A 7 4.33 8.48 -1.67
CA GLY A 7 3.97 9.65 -2.47
C GLY A 7 5.21 10.19 -3.19
N SER A 8 5.20 11.49 -3.54
CA SER A 8 6.44 12.17 -3.92
C SER A 8 7.41 12.19 -2.75
N THR A 9 8.69 12.05 -3.06
CA THR A 9 9.78 11.94 -2.10
C THR A 9 10.02 13.25 -1.38
N LEU A 10 9.79 13.23 -0.08
CA LEU A 10 9.95 14.37 0.81
C LEU A 10 10.96 14.06 1.90
N MET A 11 11.56 15.11 2.45
CA MET A 11 12.51 15.05 3.55
C MET A 11 12.18 16.15 4.56
N TRP A 12 12.31 15.82 5.84
CA TRP A 12 12.16 16.77 6.95
C TRP A 12 13.40 16.76 7.83
N SER A 13 13.80 17.94 8.29
CA SER A 13 14.90 18.13 9.24
C SER A 13 14.57 17.52 10.61
N ALA A 14 15.52 17.55 11.54
CA ALA A 14 15.25 17.14 12.92
C ALA A 14 14.20 18.04 13.60
N ASP A 15 14.13 19.31 13.19
CA ASP A 15 13.19 20.31 13.71
C ASP A 15 11.79 20.23 13.06
N GLY A 16 11.61 19.30 12.11
CA GLY A 16 10.33 19.06 11.43
C GLY A 16 10.08 19.97 10.22
N GLU A 17 11.02 20.82 9.85
CA GLU A 17 10.92 21.65 8.64
C GLU A 17 11.15 20.81 7.39
N GLN A 18 10.34 21.04 6.35
CA GLN A 18 10.51 20.35 5.08
C GLN A 18 11.75 20.88 4.35
N VAL A 19 12.65 19.96 3.99
CA VAL A 19 13.88 20.26 3.27
C VAL A 19 13.69 19.97 1.78
N ASN A 20 14.08 20.92 0.94
CA ASN A 20 14.04 20.73 -0.51
C ASN A 20 15.18 19.81 -0.96
N VAL A 21 14.84 18.57 -1.33
CA VAL A 21 15.78 17.56 -1.83
C VAL A 21 16.36 17.94 -3.20
N GLY A 22 15.65 18.76 -3.98
CA GLY A 22 16.05 19.22 -5.30
C GLY A 22 15.19 18.65 -6.44
N GLY A 23 15.77 18.58 -7.64
CA GLY A 23 15.08 18.19 -8.86
C GLY A 23 14.71 16.70 -8.93
N PRO A 24 13.90 16.30 -9.94
CA PRO A 24 13.35 14.94 -10.04
C PRO A 24 14.40 13.84 -9.90
N ARG A 25 15.53 13.93 -10.61
CA ARG A 25 16.61 12.92 -10.53
C ARG A 25 17.26 12.79 -9.16
N VAL A 26 17.37 13.88 -8.40
CA VAL A 26 17.93 13.84 -7.04
C VAL A 26 16.92 13.19 -6.09
N ARG A 27 15.62 13.47 -6.27
CA ARG A 27 14.55 12.78 -5.55
C ARG A 27 14.52 11.29 -5.87
N THR A 28 14.57 10.91 -7.15
CA THR A 28 14.66 9.50 -7.59
C THR A 28 15.84 8.78 -6.93
N LEU A 29 17.04 9.38 -6.95
CA LEU A 29 18.22 8.81 -6.30
C LEU A 29 17.99 8.61 -4.79
N LEU A 30 17.42 9.61 -4.12
CA LEU A 30 17.09 9.50 -2.70
C LEU A 30 16.07 8.38 -2.46
N THR A 31 15.01 8.28 -3.27
CA THR A 31 14.01 7.21 -3.17
C THR A 31 14.67 5.84 -3.27
N LEU A 32 15.51 5.62 -4.30
CA LEU A 32 16.20 4.34 -4.51
C LEU A 32 17.10 3.95 -3.33
N LEU A 33 17.81 4.92 -2.76
CA LEU A 33 18.65 4.69 -1.57
C LEU A 33 17.83 4.43 -0.31
N LEU A 34 16.64 5.04 -0.19
CA LEU A 34 15.74 4.82 0.96
C LEU A 34 15.09 3.44 0.96
N LEU A 35 14.90 2.81 -0.22
CA LEU A 35 14.37 1.45 -0.31
C LEU A 35 15.28 0.42 0.36
N ASP A 36 16.59 0.63 0.25
CA ASP A 36 17.62 -0.22 0.82
C ASP A 36 18.40 0.54 1.91
N ALA A 37 17.70 1.33 2.73
CA ALA A 37 18.32 2.16 3.77
C ALA A 37 19.25 1.36 4.70
N GLY A 38 20.44 1.90 4.95
CA GLY A 38 21.50 1.24 5.72
C GLY A 38 22.25 0.13 4.97
N GLN A 39 21.82 -0.26 3.76
CA GLN A 39 22.52 -1.23 2.91
C GLN A 39 23.33 -0.54 1.81
N ILE A 40 24.28 -1.28 1.23
CA ILE A 40 25.04 -0.82 0.07
C ILE A 40 24.24 -1.13 -1.18
N VAL A 41 23.90 -0.08 -1.94
CA VAL A 41 23.24 -0.18 -3.24
C VAL A 41 24.28 -0.07 -4.35
N PRO A 42 24.39 -1.05 -5.27
CA PRO A 42 25.31 -1.00 -6.38
C PRO A 42 25.11 0.22 -7.28
N ALA A 43 26.21 0.80 -7.77
CA ALA A 43 26.15 1.97 -8.66
C ALA A 43 25.37 1.68 -9.95
N GLU A 44 25.51 0.48 -10.50
CA GLU A 44 24.76 0.02 -11.68
C GLU A 44 23.26 0.01 -11.40
N ARG A 45 22.81 -0.56 -10.29
CA ARG A 45 21.38 -0.54 -9.90
C ARG A 45 20.83 0.89 -9.72
N LEU A 46 21.65 1.82 -9.23
CA LEU A 46 21.25 3.23 -9.13
C LEU A 46 21.18 3.90 -10.51
N ILE A 47 22.09 3.57 -11.42
CA ILE A 47 22.05 4.05 -12.81
C ILE A 47 20.80 3.53 -13.50
N ASP A 48 20.54 2.23 -13.41
CA ASP A 48 19.37 1.58 -14.03
C ASP A 48 18.08 2.19 -13.50
N GLY A 49 17.96 2.38 -12.17
CA GLY A 49 16.79 3.01 -11.57
C GLY A 49 16.63 4.50 -11.89
N LEU A 50 17.70 5.20 -12.27
CA LEU A 50 17.66 6.63 -12.63
C LEU A 50 17.37 6.87 -14.11
N TYR A 51 17.85 5.99 -14.97
CA TYR A 51 17.90 6.23 -16.42
C TYR A 51 17.18 5.15 -17.25
N GLY A 52 16.93 3.97 -16.69
CA GLY A 52 16.37 2.84 -17.41
C GLY A 52 17.23 2.46 -18.63
N GLU A 53 16.56 2.22 -19.75
CA GLU A 53 17.18 1.75 -21.00
C GLU A 53 17.98 2.83 -21.77
N ASP A 54 17.90 4.10 -21.37
CA ASP A 54 18.58 5.22 -22.06
C ASP A 54 19.54 5.98 -21.12
N PRO A 55 20.62 5.34 -20.64
CA PRO A 55 21.62 5.99 -19.82
C PRO A 55 22.45 7.00 -20.61
N PRO A 56 22.90 8.11 -19.98
CA PRO A 56 23.81 9.02 -20.64
C PRO A 56 25.15 8.34 -20.92
N ALA A 57 25.86 8.78 -21.97
CA ALA A 57 27.14 8.20 -22.42
C ALA A 57 28.19 8.03 -21.30
N ASN A 58 28.11 8.84 -20.24
CA ASN A 58 28.91 8.66 -19.02
C ASN A 58 28.01 8.60 -17.77
N ALA A 59 27.29 7.48 -17.65
CA ALA A 59 26.35 7.22 -16.56
C ALA A 59 26.98 7.30 -15.16
N THR A 60 28.23 6.82 -15.01
CA THR A 60 28.95 6.92 -13.74
C THR A 60 29.15 8.37 -13.32
N ASN A 61 29.66 9.23 -14.21
CA ASN A 61 29.82 10.65 -13.89
C ASN A 61 28.47 11.35 -13.63
N ALA A 62 27.43 10.96 -14.35
CA ALA A 62 26.09 11.48 -14.15
C ALA A 62 25.53 11.11 -12.76
N LEU A 63 25.73 9.86 -12.31
CA LEU A 63 25.39 9.40 -10.96
C LEU A 63 26.18 10.18 -9.90
N GLN A 64 27.50 10.32 -10.05
CA GLN A 64 28.34 11.09 -9.12
C GLN A 64 27.84 12.54 -8.97
N ALA A 65 27.39 13.17 -10.07
CA ALA A 65 26.81 14.50 -10.03
C ALA A 65 25.50 14.55 -9.23
N GLN A 66 24.64 13.53 -9.33
CA GLN A 66 23.43 13.47 -8.49
C GLN A 66 23.77 13.22 -7.02
N VAL A 67 24.71 12.32 -6.73
CA VAL A 67 25.20 12.07 -5.36
C VAL A 67 25.79 13.34 -4.76
N SER A 68 26.57 14.10 -5.52
CA SER A 68 27.13 15.38 -5.06
C SER A 68 26.04 16.39 -4.69
N ARG A 69 24.96 16.47 -5.46
CA ARG A 69 23.80 17.32 -5.13
C ARG A 69 23.08 16.84 -3.88
N LEU A 70 22.86 15.52 -3.76
CA LEU A 70 22.18 14.94 -2.62
C LEU A 70 22.97 15.12 -1.32
N ARG A 71 24.31 15.01 -1.37
CA ARG A 71 25.20 15.29 -0.22
C ARG A 71 25.14 16.72 0.30
N ARG A 72 24.64 17.68 -0.48
CA ARG A 72 24.47 19.06 -0.01
C ARG A 72 23.27 19.19 0.94
N VAL A 73 22.27 18.33 0.79
CA VAL A 73 21.06 18.32 1.63
C VAL A 73 21.13 17.25 2.72
N LEU A 74 21.98 16.24 2.53
CA LEU A 74 22.29 15.16 3.49
C LEU A 74 23.81 15.12 3.72
N PRO A 75 24.35 16.03 4.55
CA PRO A 75 25.77 16.11 4.82
C PRO A 75 26.23 15.00 5.80
N GLY A 76 26.74 13.91 5.24
CA GLY A 76 27.41 12.85 6.01
C GLY A 76 26.67 11.52 6.02
N GLU A 77 25.41 11.48 5.57
CA GLU A 77 24.59 10.28 5.55
C GLU A 77 24.86 9.41 4.31
N ILE A 78 25.44 9.98 3.24
CA ILE A 78 25.72 9.26 2.00
C ILE A 78 27.18 8.85 1.94
N GLU A 79 27.40 7.58 2.20
CA GLU A 79 28.70 6.96 2.22
C GLU A 79 29.03 6.35 0.85
N LEU A 80 30.27 6.54 0.41
CA LEU A 80 30.81 5.89 -0.77
C LEU A 80 31.46 4.56 -0.36
N HIS A 81 31.08 3.49 -1.03
CA HIS A 81 31.69 2.17 -0.88
C HIS A 81 32.31 1.75 -2.23
N PRO A 82 33.36 0.90 -2.25
CA PRO A 82 33.90 0.35 -3.49
C PRO A 82 32.85 -0.30 -4.42
N SER A 83 31.78 -0.82 -3.83
CA SER A 83 30.69 -1.51 -4.54
C SER A 83 29.47 -0.63 -4.83
N GLY A 84 29.45 0.65 -4.42
CA GLY A 84 28.28 1.52 -4.59
C GLY A 84 28.10 2.56 -3.49
N TYR A 85 26.86 2.82 -3.09
CA TYR A 85 26.53 3.84 -2.10
C TYR A 85 25.65 3.31 -1.00
N ARG A 86 25.81 3.86 0.20
CA ARG A 86 24.94 3.58 1.35
C ARG A 86 24.36 4.88 1.87
N LEU A 87 23.05 4.88 2.12
CA LEU A 87 22.39 5.93 2.88
C LEU A 87 22.25 5.46 4.34
N ALA A 88 23.05 6.05 5.23
CA ALA A 88 23.12 5.71 6.65
C ALA A 88 22.01 6.43 7.44
N VAL A 89 20.77 5.95 7.30
CA VAL A 89 19.60 6.45 8.02
C VAL A 89 18.87 5.30 8.71
N ASN A 90 18.13 5.59 9.77
CA ASN A 90 17.36 4.58 10.48
C ASN A 90 16.03 4.32 9.74
N TRP A 91 15.66 3.04 9.59
CA TRP A 91 14.42 2.64 8.95
C TRP A 91 13.18 3.24 9.64
N VAL A 92 13.23 3.51 10.95
CA VAL A 92 12.13 4.16 11.69
C VAL A 92 11.85 5.60 11.26
N ASP A 93 12.79 6.23 10.54
CA ASP A 93 12.64 7.59 10.02
C ASP A 93 11.96 7.62 8.65
N ILE A 94 11.65 6.47 8.06
CA ILE A 94 11.09 6.33 6.71
C ILE A 94 9.63 5.91 6.80
N ASP A 95 8.72 6.70 6.23
CA ASP A 95 7.27 6.48 6.34
C ASP A 95 6.81 5.10 5.84
N ALA A 96 7.42 4.54 4.80
CA ALA A 96 7.11 3.20 4.29
C ALA A 96 7.36 2.09 5.32
N HIS A 97 8.45 2.18 6.09
CA HIS A 97 8.73 1.21 7.15
C HIS A 97 7.83 1.43 8.37
N VAL A 98 7.55 2.68 8.72
CA VAL A 98 6.59 3.02 9.79
C VAL A 98 5.20 2.49 9.44
N PHE A 99 4.75 2.70 8.20
CA PHE A 99 3.50 2.17 7.66
C PHE A 99 3.47 0.64 7.75
N ALA A 100 4.51 -0.04 7.26
CA ALA A 100 4.56 -1.50 7.28
C ALA A 100 4.48 -2.07 8.71
N ARG A 101 5.16 -1.43 9.67
CA ARG A 101 5.07 -1.81 11.09
C ARG A 101 3.67 -1.60 11.65
N LEU A 102 3.07 -0.42 11.45
CA LEU A 102 1.71 -0.14 11.93
C LEU A 102 0.66 -1.07 11.30
N ALA A 103 0.82 -1.40 10.01
CA ALA A 103 -0.04 -2.35 9.32
C ALA A 103 0.09 -3.77 9.90
N ALA A 104 1.30 -4.22 10.23
CA ALA A 104 1.53 -5.50 10.88
C ALA A 104 0.95 -5.53 12.30
N ASP A 105 1.17 -4.46 13.10
CA ASP A 105 0.63 -4.34 14.45
C ASP A 105 -0.90 -4.30 14.45
N GLY A 106 -1.50 -3.58 13.49
CA GLY A 106 -2.95 -3.55 13.27
C GLY A 106 -3.51 -4.92 12.92
N ARG A 107 -2.84 -5.67 12.03
CA ARG A 107 -3.22 -7.06 11.70
C ARG A 107 -3.15 -7.98 12.92
N HIS A 108 -2.11 -7.87 13.74
CA HIS A 108 -2.00 -8.64 14.98
C HIS A 108 -3.11 -8.30 15.98
N ALA A 109 -3.44 -7.01 16.14
CA ALA A 109 -4.56 -6.59 16.98
C ALA A 109 -5.90 -7.13 16.46
N LEU A 110 -6.09 -7.16 15.14
CA LEU A 110 -7.30 -7.70 14.51
C LEU A 110 -7.46 -9.19 14.79
N ALA A 111 -6.39 -9.97 14.62
CA ALA A 111 -6.38 -11.40 14.94
C ALA A 111 -6.66 -11.67 16.43
N GLY A 112 -6.31 -10.73 17.32
CA GLY A 112 -6.62 -10.77 18.74
C GLY A 112 -8.02 -10.28 19.13
N GLY A 113 -8.83 -9.80 18.17
CA GLY A 113 -10.16 -9.25 18.40
C GLY A 113 -10.19 -7.83 19.00
N ASP A 114 -9.04 -7.14 19.08
CA ASP A 114 -8.97 -5.76 19.58
C ASP A 114 -9.25 -4.75 18.44
N HIS A 115 -10.52 -4.70 18.03
CA HIS A 115 -10.97 -3.88 16.90
C HIS A 115 -10.70 -2.38 17.11
N ALA A 116 -10.77 -1.88 18.34
CA ALA A 116 -10.49 -0.47 18.65
C ALA A 116 -9.01 -0.13 18.41
N ARG A 117 -8.10 -1.00 18.85
CA ARG A 117 -6.67 -0.83 18.60
C ARG A 117 -6.33 -0.99 17.12
N THR A 118 -6.92 -1.96 16.43
CA THR A 118 -6.76 -2.15 14.98
C THR A 118 -7.13 -0.87 14.23
N ALA A 119 -8.31 -0.33 14.49
CA ALA A 119 -8.77 0.87 13.79
C ALA A 119 -7.84 2.07 14.05
N LYS A 120 -7.38 2.25 15.29
CA LYS A 120 -6.42 3.31 15.62
C LYS A 120 -5.12 3.19 14.83
N LEU A 121 -4.48 2.01 14.87
CA LEU A 121 -3.18 1.76 14.23
C LEU A 121 -3.27 1.90 12.71
N LEU A 122 -4.32 1.35 12.09
CA LEU A 122 -4.46 1.36 10.64
C LEU A 122 -4.84 2.74 10.10
N ARG A 123 -5.62 3.55 10.83
CA ARG A 123 -5.83 4.97 10.46
C ARG A 123 -4.53 5.76 10.51
N GLU A 124 -3.73 5.59 11.56
CA GLU A 124 -2.41 6.22 11.67
C GLU A 124 -1.50 5.79 10.51
N ALA A 125 -1.49 4.50 10.17
CA ALA A 125 -0.71 3.96 9.05
C ALA A 125 -1.13 4.59 7.72
N LEU A 126 -2.44 4.62 7.43
CA LEU A 126 -2.97 5.11 6.16
C LEU A 126 -2.80 6.62 5.99
N GLN A 127 -2.77 7.39 7.08
CA GLN A 127 -2.48 8.84 7.04
C GLN A 127 -1.05 9.18 6.57
N LEU A 128 -0.12 8.22 6.58
CA LEU A 128 1.24 8.43 6.06
C LEU A 128 1.28 8.55 4.53
N TRP A 129 0.25 8.06 3.84
CA TRP A 129 0.15 8.07 2.40
C TRP A 129 -0.26 9.46 1.88
N ARG A 130 0.56 10.00 0.98
CA ARG A 130 0.36 11.31 0.32
C ARG A 130 0.06 11.19 -1.17
N GLY A 131 0.18 9.98 -1.73
CA GLY A 131 -0.02 9.69 -3.15
C GLY A 131 0.42 8.26 -3.50
N PRO A 132 0.63 7.95 -4.79
CA PRO A 132 1.15 6.66 -5.21
C PRO A 132 2.52 6.35 -4.59
N ALA A 133 2.73 5.11 -4.16
CA ALA A 133 4.03 4.67 -3.63
C ALA A 133 5.16 4.97 -4.62
N LEU A 134 6.28 5.48 -4.10
CA LEU A 134 7.52 5.71 -4.86
C LEU A 134 7.33 6.57 -6.13
N SER A 135 6.49 7.61 -6.05
CA SER A 135 6.12 8.42 -7.23
C SER A 135 7.32 9.04 -7.98
N ASP A 136 8.46 9.25 -7.32
CA ASP A 136 9.70 9.76 -7.94
C ASP A 136 10.64 8.66 -8.44
N ALA A 137 10.36 7.37 -8.19
CA ALA A 137 11.15 6.23 -8.67
C ALA A 137 10.27 5.22 -9.44
N PRO A 138 9.76 5.59 -10.62
CA PRO A 138 8.84 4.76 -11.40
C PRO A 138 9.45 3.46 -11.92
N LEU A 139 10.78 3.28 -11.86
CA LEU A 139 11.43 2.02 -12.23
C LEU A 139 11.53 1.03 -11.05
N ALA A 140 11.06 1.42 -9.86
CA ALA A 140 10.97 0.55 -8.68
C ALA A 140 9.59 -0.15 -8.57
N ASP A 141 9.03 -0.59 -9.71
CA ASP A 141 7.66 -1.09 -9.84
C ASP A 141 7.29 -2.22 -8.87
N ALA A 142 8.20 -3.17 -8.65
CA ALA A 142 7.95 -4.29 -7.76
C ALA A 142 7.70 -3.84 -6.31
N GLU A 143 8.51 -2.89 -5.82
CA GLU A 143 8.39 -2.40 -4.45
C GLU A 143 7.23 -1.41 -4.31
N ALA A 144 6.97 -0.58 -5.33
CA ALA A 144 5.78 0.26 -5.38
C ALA A 144 4.50 -0.60 -5.34
N THR A 145 4.46 -1.67 -6.13
CA THR A 145 3.36 -2.65 -6.16
C THR A 145 3.19 -3.27 -4.78
N ARG A 146 4.26 -3.81 -4.18
CA ARG A 146 4.21 -4.42 -2.85
C ARG A 146 3.64 -3.47 -1.78
N LEU A 147 4.04 -2.20 -1.80
CA LEU A 147 3.54 -1.18 -0.87
C LEU A 147 2.06 -0.86 -1.09
N GLU A 148 1.63 -0.71 -2.35
CA GLU A 148 0.22 -0.47 -2.69
C GLU A 148 -0.67 -1.66 -2.32
N GLU A 149 -0.18 -2.89 -2.51
CA GLU A 149 -0.87 -4.10 -2.06
C GLU A 149 -1.02 -4.13 -0.54
N LEU A 150 0.03 -3.74 0.19
CA LEU A 150 -0.02 -3.61 1.64
C LEU A 150 -0.98 -2.51 2.09
N ARG A 151 -1.07 -1.39 1.36
CA ARG A 151 -2.08 -0.33 1.58
C ARG A 151 -3.49 -0.86 1.44
N LEU A 152 -3.73 -1.63 0.38
CA LEU A 152 -5.03 -2.21 0.11
C LEU A 152 -5.43 -3.15 1.26
N THR A 153 -4.55 -4.07 1.67
CA THR A 153 -4.85 -4.98 2.78
C THR A 153 -5.00 -4.26 4.12
N ALA A 154 -4.18 -3.24 4.42
CA ALA A 154 -4.37 -2.43 5.61
C ALA A 154 -5.72 -1.68 5.62
N THR A 155 -6.21 -1.30 4.45
CA THR A 155 -7.52 -0.66 4.32
C THR A 155 -8.66 -1.66 4.52
N GLU A 156 -8.54 -2.88 3.98
CA GLU A 156 -9.47 -3.98 4.23
C GLU A 156 -9.56 -4.33 5.73
N ASP A 157 -8.40 -4.47 6.39
CA ASP A 157 -8.30 -4.78 7.83
C ASP A 157 -8.92 -3.66 8.69
N LEU A 158 -8.76 -2.38 8.31
CA LEU A 158 -9.37 -1.23 8.98
C LEU A 158 -10.89 -1.32 8.93
N PHE A 159 -11.42 -1.59 7.74
CA PHE A 159 -12.87 -1.72 7.55
C PHE A 159 -13.46 -2.89 8.35
N GLU A 160 -12.78 -4.04 8.39
CA GLU A 160 -13.21 -5.17 9.21
C GLU A 160 -13.32 -4.76 10.69
N ALA A 161 -12.30 -4.08 11.21
CA ALA A 161 -12.29 -3.62 12.59
C ALA A 161 -13.39 -2.60 12.89
N GLU A 162 -13.63 -1.65 11.99
CA GLU A 162 -14.65 -0.64 12.22
C GLU A 162 -16.08 -1.20 12.13
N LEU A 163 -16.33 -2.15 11.23
CA LEU A 163 -17.61 -2.86 11.17
C LEU A 163 -17.88 -3.68 12.44
N ALA A 164 -16.84 -4.32 12.98
CA ALA A 164 -16.94 -5.06 14.23
C ALA A 164 -17.13 -4.14 15.46
N ALA A 165 -16.60 -2.91 15.42
CA ALA A 165 -16.76 -1.92 16.48
C ALA A 165 -18.14 -1.23 16.50
N GLY A 166 -18.92 -1.32 15.42
CA GLY A 166 -20.31 -0.86 15.35
C GLY A 166 -20.76 -0.44 13.95
N ASP A 167 -22.08 -0.44 13.73
CA ASP A 167 -22.70 -0.12 12.45
C ASP A 167 -22.53 1.39 12.13
N ASN A 168 -21.47 1.76 11.40
CA ASN A 168 -21.23 3.13 10.95
C ASN A 168 -21.53 3.25 9.44
N PRO A 169 -22.71 3.76 9.05
CA PRO A 169 -23.13 3.82 7.65
C PRO A 169 -22.22 4.65 6.73
N ALA A 170 -21.47 5.61 7.29
CA ALA A 170 -20.53 6.42 6.53
C ALA A 170 -19.32 5.60 6.05
N LEU A 171 -18.87 4.65 6.87
CA LEU A 171 -17.76 3.75 6.53
C LEU A 171 -18.12 2.75 5.44
N VAL A 172 -19.36 2.27 5.42
CA VAL A 172 -19.88 1.39 4.36
C VAL A 172 -19.85 2.07 2.98
N ALA A 173 -20.06 3.39 2.92
CA ALA A 173 -19.99 4.15 1.67
C ALA A 173 -18.56 4.30 1.14
N GLU A 174 -17.59 4.52 2.02
CA GLU A 174 -16.16 4.60 1.69
C GLU A 174 -15.62 3.25 1.18
N LEU A 175 -16.05 2.16 1.83
CA LEU A 175 -15.77 0.76 1.46
C LEU A 175 -16.20 0.44 0.02
N ARG A 176 -17.39 0.89 -0.39
CA ARG A 176 -17.90 0.71 -1.76
C ARG A 176 -17.06 1.45 -2.80
N GLN A 177 -16.57 2.64 -2.48
CA GLN A 177 -15.69 3.38 -3.39
C GLN A 177 -14.34 2.70 -3.56
N LEU A 178 -13.81 2.09 -2.49
CA LEU A 178 -12.53 1.40 -2.52
C LEU A 178 -12.59 0.07 -3.30
N ILE A 179 -13.68 -0.70 -3.13
CA ILE A 179 -13.97 -1.89 -3.93
C ILE A 179 -14.16 -1.52 -5.41
N ALA A 180 -14.90 -0.44 -5.71
CA ALA A 180 -15.11 0.00 -7.09
C ALA A 180 -13.81 0.38 -7.82
N ARG A 181 -12.77 0.80 -7.08
CA ARG A 181 -11.44 1.12 -7.62
C ARG A 181 -10.54 -0.12 -7.79
N ASN A 182 -10.88 -1.27 -7.20
CA ASN A 182 -10.06 -2.49 -7.19
C ASN A 182 -10.89 -3.79 -7.43
N PRO A 183 -11.60 -3.92 -8.57
CA PRO A 183 -12.62 -4.96 -8.76
C PRO A 183 -12.10 -6.41 -8.95
N LEU A 184 -10.80 -6.63 -9.17
CA LEU A 184 -10.24 -7.93 -9.59
C LEU A 184 -9.57 -8.76 -8.46
N ARG A 185 -9.63 -8.34 -7.19
CA ARG A 185 -9.14 -9.18 -6.09
C ARG A 185 -10.24 -10.10 -5.58
N GLU A 186 -10.14 -11.37 -5.92
CA GLU A 186 -10.88 -12.46 -5.27
C GLU A 186 -10.28 -12.78 -3.90
N ARG A 187 -10.40 -11.86 -2.95
CA ARG A 187 -10.54 -12.25 -1.54
C ARG A 187 -12.03 -12.26 -1.24
N PRO A 188 -12.60 -13.37 -0.77
CA PRO A 188 -14.03 -13.43 -0.51
C PRO A 188 -14.40 -12.30 0.48
N PRO A 189 -15.46 -11.51 0.19
CA PRO A 189 -15.74 -10.31 0.93
C PRO A 189 -16.15 -10.58 2.38
N VAL A 190 -15.89 -9.55 3.20
CA VAL A 190 -16.42 -9.10 4.49
C VAL A 190 -17.96 -9.27 4.69
N THR A 191 -18.63 -10.14 3.93
CA THR A 191 -20.08 -10.38 3.97
C THR A 191 -20.51 -11.47 4.96
N ALA A 192 -19.58 -12.18 5.60
CA ALA A 192 -19.92 -13.21 6.57
C ALA A 192 -20.52 -12.67 7.88
N HIS A 193 -20.32 -11.39 8.23
CA HIS A 193 -20.92 -10.78 9.42
C HIS A 193 -22.24 -10.01 9.15
N ALA A 194 -22.50 -9.58 7.91
CA ALA A 194 -23.77 -8.94 7.55
C ALA A 194 -24.96 -9.93 7.49
N GLY A 195 -24.69 -11.23 7.35
CA GLY A 195 -25.71 -12.29 7.33
C GLY A 195 -26.25 -12.71 8.70
N ALA A 196 -25.58 -12.33 9.81
CA ALA A 196 -25.91 -12.82 11.15
C ALA A 196 -26.87 -11.90 11.94
N LEU A 197 -27.23 -10.71 11.43
CA LEU A 197 -28.06 -9.73 12.15
C LEU A 197 -29.56 -9.78 11.83
N ARG A 198 -30.08 -10.90 11.29
CA ARG A 198 -31.53 -11.15 11.22
C ARG A 198 -31.94 -12.48 11.86
N ARG A 199 -31.79 -12.58 13.18
CA ARG A 199 -32.65 -13.47 14.00
C ARG A 199 -32.93 -12.82 15.36
N ARG A 200 -34.07 -12.13 15.47
CA ARG A 200 -34.72 -11.90 16.76
C ARG A 200 -35.60 -13.11 17.07
N PRO A 201 -35.44 -13.78 18.23
CA PRO A 201 -36.42 -14.75 18.69
C PRO A 201 -37.52 -14.00 19.44
N THR A 202 -38.73 -13.97 18.88
CA THR A 202 -39.95 -13.73 19.67
C THR A 202 -41.10 -14.54 19.10
N GLY A 203 -41.67 -15.39 19.95
CA GLY A 203 -43.03 -15.90 19.79
C GLY A 203 -43.13 -17.37 19.40
N ARG A 204 -43.76 -18.15 20.28
CA ARG A 204 -44.28 -19.49 20.00
C ARG A 204 -45.05 -19.51 18.68
N GLY A 205 -44.73 -20.45 17.79
CA GLY A 205 -45.57 -20.74 16.63
C GLY A 205 -44.79 -21.36 15.46
N ARG A 206 -44.96 -22.67 15.29
CA ARG A 206 -44.55 -23.57 14.17
C ARG A 206 -44.03 -22.92 12.88
N TRP A 207 -42.93 -23.47 12.36
CA TRP A 207 -42.46 -23.23 10.99
C TRP A 207 -42.54 -24.52 10.16
N LYS A 208 -43.06 -24.43 8.94
CA LYS A 208 -42.95 -25.48 7.90
C LYS A 208 -41.62 -25.31 7.17
N VAL A 209 -41.01 -26.43 6.83
CA VAL A 209 -39.80 -26.53 5.99
C VAL A 209 -40.22 -26.51 4.52
N PHE A 210 -39.50 -25.75 3.69
CA PHE A 210 -39.42 -25.96 2.25
C PHE A 210 -37.95 -26.21 1.91
N GLU A 211 -37.63 -27.39 1.42
CA GLU A 211 -36.36 -27.69 0.76
C GLU A 211 -36.47 -27.28 -0.71
N GLU A 212 -35.51 -26.52 -1.22
CA GLU A 212 -35.22 -26.53 -2.64
C GLU A 212 -33.77 -26.97 -2.83
N SER A 213 -33.65 -28.20 -3.33
CA SER A 213 -32.42 -28.83 -3.78
C SER A 213 -31.89 -28.17 -5.07
N PRO A 214 -30.57 -28.05 -5.24
CA PRO A 214 -29.97 -27.56 -6.47
C PRO A 214 -29.64 -28.74 -7.40
N HIS A 215 -30.06 -28.69 -8.67
CA HIS A 215 -29.32 -29.24 -9.82
C HIS A 215 -30.06 -28.95 -11.13
N ALA A 216 -29.37 -28.35 -12.10
CA ALA A 216 -28.93 -29.07 -13.30
C ALA A 216 -28.55 -28.09 -14.44
N ALA A 217 -27.44 -28.43 -15.07
CA ALA A 217 -26.88 -27.78 -16.24
C ALA A 217 -27.74 -27.97 -17.51
N GLY A 218 -27.63 -26.97 -18.39
CA GLY A 218 -27.60 -27.04 -19.86
C GLY A 218 -28.52 -28.00 -20.62
N ARG A 219 -29.37 -27.42 -21.49
CA ARG A 219 -29.58 -27.87 -22.88
C ARG A 219 -30.40 -26.83 -23.67
N ARG A 220 -29.88 -26.43 -24.83
CA ARG A 220 -30.63 -25.74 -25.90
C ARG A 220 -31.67 -26.68 -26.52
N PRO A 221 -32.77 -26.15 -27.06
CA PRO A 221 -33.37 -26.71 -28.28
C PRO A 221 -33.41 -25.72 -29.46
N ARG A 222 -33.48 -26.33 -30.65
CA ARG A 222 -33.47 -25.80 -32.04
C ARG A 222 -34.80 -25.12 -32.46
N PRO A 223 -34.85 -24.45 -33.63
CA PRO A 223 -35.92 -23.51 -34.00
C PRO A 223 -37.09 -24.09 -34.82
N ASP A 224 -38.20 -23.34 -34.75
CA ASP A 224 -39.38 -23.17 -35.65
C ASP A 224 -40.34 -24.38 -35.86
N PRO A 225 -41.64 -24.21 -36.22
CA PRO A 225 -42.16 -23.30 -37.26
C PRO A 225 -43.31 -22.34 -36.87
N SER A 226 -43.43 -21.25 -37.63
CA SER A 226 -44.63 -20.40 -37.77
C SER A 226 -45.87 -21.20 -38.18
N PRO A 227 -47.09 -20.71 -37.85
CA PRO A 227 -48.04 -20.48 -38.95
C PRO A 227 -48.95 -19.24 -38.80
N GLU A 228 -49.31 -18.73 -39.99
CA GLU A 228 -50.42 -17.83 -40.41
C GLU A 228 -50.42 -16.34 -40.00
#